data_AF-A0A6A5TQR6-F1
#
_entry.id   AF-A0A6A5TQR6-F1
#
_cell.length_a   1.000
_cell.length_b   1.000
_cell.length_c   1.000
_cell.angle_alpha   90.00
_cell.angle_beta   90.00
_cell.angle_gamma   90.00
#
_symmetry.space_group_name_H-M   'P 1'
#
loop_
_entity.id
_entity.type
_entity.pdbx_description
1 polymer ?
#
loop_
_entity_poly.entity_id
_entity_poly.type
_entity_poly.pdbx_seq_one_letter_code
_entity_poly.pdbx_strand_id
1 'polypeptide(L)'
;MGLRSKLGLEWDSIPLLNPEWEKVDSGDKDNSQRVILVCICPFFTDKTSFVYCIKGKANISKFYLATYSGKPYDRPCFATPLTVSDPIELCSSVQTQATYDEASKTDTKGLKWKFLWETGMRAWESLVYSPEKLAEIRWASTEDTDFPDIAEKEEEAKEGDPPKALTDEGEDPAHALTDEGDDTSGAVEDTINGSGVLSDDDSDSSDGQTTIIH
;
A
#
# COMPACT_ATOMS: atom_id res chain seq x y z
N MET A 1 13.36 -9.98 3.85
CA MET A 1 12.54 -10.42 2.70
C MET A 1 12.44 -9.25 1.72
N GLY A 2 12.70 -9.47 0.41
CA GLY A 2 12.62 -8.39 -0.58
C GLY A 2 11.17 -8.03 -0.96
N LEU A 3 10.95 -6.85 -1.55
CA LEU A 3 9.62 -6.35 -1.95
C LEU A 3 8.81 -7.40 -2.74
N ARG A 4 9.44 -8.03 -3.74
CA ARG A 4 8.79 -9.04 -4.58
C ARG A 4 8.27 -10.23 -3.77
N SER A 5 9.02 -10.66 -2.76
CA SER A 5 8.59 -11.75 -1.89
C SER A 5 7.42 -11.34 -1.00
N LYS A 6 7.42 -10.11 -0.47
CA LYS A 6 6.28 -9.59 0.32
C LYS A 6 5.02 -9.48 -0.53
N LEU A 7 5.12 -8.88 -1.73
CA LEU A 7 4.01 -8.81 -2.68
C LEU A 7 3.56 -10.19 -3.14
N GLY A 8 4.48 -11.15 -3.25
CA GLY A 8 4.18 -12.55 -3.53
C GLY A 8 3.34 -13.18 -2.43
N LEU A 9 3.70 -12.98 -1.16
CA LEU A 9 2.90 -13.47 -0.03
C LEU A 9 1.46 -12.93 -0.05
N GLU A 10 1.30 -11.62 -0.28
CA GLU A 10 -0.04 -11.02 -0.42
C GLU A 10 -0.81 -11.58 -1.59
N TRP A 11 -0.12 -11.86 -2.69
CA TRP A 11 -0.73 -12.41 -3.86
C TRP A 11 -1.20 -13.84 -3.65
N ASP A 12 -0.35 -14.65 -3.02
CA ASP A 12 -0.60 -16.06 -2.80
C ASP A 12 -1.68 -16.27 -1.74
N SER A 13 -1.90 -15.31 -0.84
CA SER A 13 -2.93 -15.38 0.20
C SER A 13 -4.35 -15.05 -0.28
N ILE A 14 -4.54 -14.59 -1.52
CA ILE A 14 -5.84 -14.11 -2.01
C ILE A 14 -6.37 -14.86 -3.23
N PRO A 15 -7.69 -15.03 -3.36
CA PRO A 15 -8.30 -15.77 -4.47
C PRO A 15 -8.50 -14.92 -5.73
N LEU A 16 -7.57 -14.00 -6.01
CA LEU A 16 -7.63 -13.09 -7.15
C LEU A 16 -6.50 -13.37 -8.14
N LEU A 17 -6.78 -13.13 -9.42
CA LEU A 17 -5.86 -13.20 -10.55
C LEU A 17 -5.65 -11.82 -11.16
N ASN A 18 -4.47 -11.57 -11.72
CA ASN A 18 -4.08 -10.31 -12.33
C ASN A 18 -3.73 -10.55 -13.82
N PRO A 19 -4.73 -10.64 -14.69
CA PRO A 19 -4.52 -11.00 -16.10
C PRO A 19 -3.66 -9.99 -16.85
N GLU A 20 -3.67 -8.73 -16.41
CA GLU A 20 -2.87 -7.68 -17.06
C GLU A 20 -1.39 -7.81 -16.73
N TRP A 21 -1.04 -8.23 -15.51
CA TRP A 21 0.34 -8.42 -15.10
C TRP A 21 1.06 -9.48 -15.95
N GLU A 22 0.39 -10.58 -16.29
CA GLU A 22 0.96 -11.64 -17.12
C GLU A 22 1.33 -11.16 -18.53
N LYS A 23 0.65 -10.12 -19.04
CA LYS A 23 0.96 -9.54 -20.35
C LYS A 23 2.28 -8.77 -20.35
N VAL A 24 2.71 -8.23 -19.20
CA VAL A 24 3.95 -7.43 -19.08
C VAL A 24 5.19 -8.25 -19.36
N ASP A 25 5.24 -9.48 -18.85
CA ASP A 25 6.42 -10.33 -18.97
C ASP A 25 6.56 -10.97 -20.37
N SER A 26 5.58 -10.79 -21.26
CA SER A 26 5.52 -11.49 -22.56
C SER A 26 6.23 -10.80 -23.74
N GLY A 27 6.67 -9.54 -23.63
CA GLY A 27 7.05 -8.77 -24.83
C GLY A 27 8.22 -7.77 -24.74
N ASP A 28 8.45 -7.11 -23.61
CA ASP A 28 9.43 -6.02 -23.54
C ASP A 28 10.71 -6.44 -22.79
N LYS A 29 11.86 -6.20 -23.43
CA LYS A 29 13.22 -6.36 -22.87
C LYS A 29 13.52 -5.29 -21.81
N ASP A 30 12.56 -4.96 -20.96
CA ASP A 30 12.77 -4.00 -19.89
C ASP A 30 13.53 -4.70 -18.76
N ASN A 31 14.86 -4.69 -18.87
CA ASN A 31 15.77 -5.18 -17.83
C ASN A 31 15.80 -4.25 -16.61
N SER A 32 15.08 -3.12 -16.62
CA SER A 32 15.07 -2.23 -15.47
C SER A 32 14.31 -2.89 -14.32
N GLN A 33 14.97 -3.00 -13.17
CA GLN A 33 14.35 -3.40 -11.90
C GLN A 33 13.54 -2.25 -11.27
N ARG A 34 13.18 -1.24 -12.08
CA ARG A 34 12.48 -0.04 -11.60
C ARG A 34 11.01 -0.35 -11.43
N VAL A 35 10.50 -0.03 -10.24
CA VAL A 35 9.11 -0.22 -9.87
C VAL A 35 8.59 1.05 -9.20
N ILE A 36 7.31 1.37 -9.40
CA ILE A 36 6.57 2.32 -8.59
C ILE A 36 5.54 1.53 -7.81
N LEU A 37 5.40 1.79 -6.52
CA LEU A 37 4.50 1.06 -5.63
C LEU A 37 3.54 2.05 -4.97
N VAL A 38 2.26 2.02 -5.35
CA VAL A 38 1.25 2.90 -4.76
C VAL A 38 0.43 2.12 -3.74
N CYS A 39 0.29 2.62 -2.51
CA CYS A 39 -0.33 1.90 -1.40
C CYS A 39 -1.47 2.71 -0.75
N ILE A 40 -2.70 2.55 -1.21
CA ILE A 40 -3.82 3.35 -0.73
C ILE A 40 -4.31 2.84 0.63
N CYS A 41 -4.26 3.69 1.65
CA CYS A 41 -4.54 3.33 3.04
C CYS A 41 -5.57 4.27 3.71
N PRO A 42 -6.78 3.80 4.09
CA PRO A 42 -7.43 2.55 3.72
C PRO A 42 -8.11 2.63 2.34
N PHE A 43 -8.28 1.48 1.67
CA PHE A 43 -8.98 1.41 0.38
C PHE A 43 -10.38 0.80 0.51
N PHE A 44 -10.53 -0.23 1.34
CA PHE A 44 -11.78 -0.96 1.53
C PHE A 44 -12.55 -0.50 2.78
N THR A 45 -13.84 -0.85 2.86
CA THR A 45 -14.72 -0.49 3.98
C THR A 45 -14.35 -1.15 5.30
N ASP A 46 -13.68 -2.30 5.23
CA ASP A 46 -13.13 -3.05 6.38
C ASP A 46 -11.76 -2.52 6.83
N LYS A 47 -11.29 -1.41 6.24
CA LYS A 47 -9.96 -0.80 6.45
C LYS A 47 -8.80 -1.57 5.83
N THR A 48 -9.06 -2.58 5.01
CA THR A 48 -8.02 -3.25 4.23
C THR A 48 -7.37 -2.23 3.28
N SER A 49 -6.05 -2.26 3.18
CA SER A 49 -5.29 -1.40 2.28
C SER A 49 -5.15 -2.05 0.91
N PHE A 50 -4.90 -1.26 -0.13
CA PHE A 50 -4.74 -1.77 -1.48
C PHE A 50 -3.42 -1.28 -2.06
N VAL A 51 -2.68 -2.18 -2.69
CA VAL A 51 -1.42 -1.84 -3.33
C VAL A 51 -1.47 -2.18 -4.81
N TYR A 52 -0.87 -1.31 -5.63
CA TYR A 52 -0.56 -1.63 -7.01
C TYR A 52 0.86 -1.21 -7.38
N CYS A 53 1.45 -1.96 -8.30
CA CYS A 53 2.83 -1.82 -8.70
C CYS A 53 2.95 -1.69 -10.22
N ILE A 54 3.72 -0.70 -10.66
CA ILE A 54 4.01 -0.43 -12.06
C ILE A 54 5.48 -0.73 -12.28
N LYS A 55 5.77 -1.69 -13.16
CA LYS A 55 7.11 -2.16 -13.46
C LYS A 55 7.56 -1.64 -14.82
N GLY A 56 8.83 -1.23 -14.87
CA GLY A 56 9.52 -0.88 -16.10
C GLY A 56 9.52 0.61 -16.42
N LYS A 57 10.64 1.10 -16.94
CA LYS A 57 10.88 2.52 -17.25
C LYS A 57 9.81 3.08 -18.17
N ALA A 58 9.43 2.33 -19.22
CA ALA A 58 8.45 2.79 -20.20
C ALA A 58 7.04 2.97 -19.59
N ASN A 59 6.65 2.06 -18.71
CA ASN A 59 5.37 2.11 -18.01
C ASN A 59 5.36 3.21 -16.94
N ILE A 60 6.45 3.36 -16.21
CA ILE A 60 6.65 4.43 -15.23
C ILE A 60 6.58 5.82 -15.91
N SER A 61 7.25 6.02 -17.04
CA SER A 61 7.16 7.29 -17.77
C SER A 61 5.73 7.60 -18.22
N LYS A 62 4.99 6.59 -18.72
CA LYS A 62 3.57 6.75 -19.09
C LYS A 62 2.69 7.07 -17.89
N PHE A 63 2.97 6.45 -16.74
CA PHE A 63 2.27 6.69 -15.50
C PHE A 63 2.41 8.15 -15.05
N TYR A 64 3.64 8.67 -14.95
CA TYR A 64 3.86 10.07 -14.58
C TYR A 64 3.25 11.06 -15.57
N LEU A 65 3.29 10.74 -16.86
CA LEU A 65 2.70 11.59 -17.90
C LEU A 65 1.16 11.61 -17.81
N ALA A 66 0.55 10.50 -17.37
CA ALA A 66 -0.89 10.39 -17.16
C ALA A 66 -1.37 11.08 -15.88
N THR A 67 -0.51 11.27 -14.87
CA THR A 67 -0.85 11.90 -13.57
C THR A 67 -1.55 13.25 -13.71
N TYR A 68 -1.17 14.03 -14.73
CA TYR A 68 -1.74 15.37 -14.98
C TYR A 68 -2.79 15.39 -16.09
N SER A 69 -3.13 14.23 -16.66
CA SER A 69 -4.13 14.12 -17.73
C SER A 69 -5.57 14.02 -17.21
N GLY A 70 -5.75 13.74 -15.91
CA GLY A 70 -7.05 13.48 -15.29
C GLY A 70 -7.70 12.16 -15.74
N LYS A 71 -6.98 11.30 -16.46
CA LYS A 71 -7.44 9.95 -16.84
C LYS A 71 -6.66 8.91 -16.05
N PRO A 72 -7.31 7.87 -15.48
CA PRO A 72 -6.63 6.81 -14.77
C PRO A 72 -5.69 6.04 -15.70
N TYR A 73 -4.60 5.53 -15.14
CA TYR A 73 -3.64 4.71 -15.87
C TYR A 73 -4.31 3.44 -16.42
N ASP A 74 -4.05 3.15 -17.69
CA ASP A 74 -4.77 2.13 -18.47
C ASP A 74 -3.89 0.97 -18.93
N ARG A 75 -2.63 0.93 -18.47
CA ARG A 75 -1.65 -0.07 -18.85
C ARG A 75 -1.52 -1.12 -17.76
N PRO A 76 -0.87 -2.27 -18.07
CA PRO A 76 -0.65 -3.30 -17.09
C PRO A 76 0.02 -2.82 -15.80
N CYS A 77 -0.53 -3.30 -14.68
CA CYS A 77 0.02 -3.13 -13.35
C CYS A 77 -0.26 -4.38 -12.52
N PHE A 78 0.63 -4.69 -11.58
CA PHE A 78 0.34 -5.64 -10.52
C PHE A 78 -0.54 -4.96 -9.49
N ALA A 79 -1.47 -5.67 -8.87
CA ALA A 79 -2.40 -5.10 -7.90
C ALA A 79 -2.90 -6.19 -6.95
N THR A 80 -2.99 -5.87 -5.67
CA THR A 80 -3.43 -6.79 -4.62
C THR A 80 -3.95 -6.01 -3.39
N PRO A 81 -5.01 -6.47 -2.71
CA PRO A 81 -5.25 -6.07 -1.32
C PRO A 81 -4.06 -6.49 -0.43
N LEU A 82 -3.82 -5.72 0.63
CA LEU A 82 -2.84 -6.01 1.67
C LEU A 82 -3.52 -6.65 2.87
N THR A 83 -3.24 -7.93 3.07
CA THR A 83 -3.85 -8.81 4.08
C THR A 83 -2.85 -9.36 5.08
N VAL A 84 -1.58 -9.50 4.70
CA VAL A 84 -0.55 -10.17 5.52
C VAL A 84 0.43 -9.16 6.12
N SER A 85 0.86 -8.18 5.32
CA SER A 85 1.94 -7.25 5.59
C SER A 85 1.37 -5.90 5.96
N ASP A 86 2.03 -5.25 6.93
CA ASP A 86 1.75 -3.85 7.19
C ASP A 86 2.23 -2.97 6.01
N PRO A 87 1.43 -1.99 5.57
CA PRO A 87 1.80 -1.06 4.50
C PRO A 87 3.17 -0.39 4.70
N ILE A 88 3.51 0.03 5.93
CA ILE A 88 4.80 0.67 6.24
C ILE A 88 5.93 -0.36 6.09
N GLU A 89 5.69 -1.60 6.54
CA GLU A 89 6.66 -2.68 6.41
C GLU A 89 6.89 -3.07 4.94
N LEU A 90 5.85 -3.06 4.11
CA LEU A 90 5.96 -3.29 2.67
C LEU A 90 6.81 -2.20 2.03
N CYS A 91 6.53 -0.94 2.36
CA CYS A 91 7.15 0.23 1.76
C CYS A 91 8.61 0.44 2.20
N SER A 92 8.93 0.13 3.46
CA SER A 92 10.31 0.16 3.98
C SER A 92 11.25 -0.84 3.31
N SER A 93 10.73 -1.87 2.64
CA SER A 93 11.54 -2.83 1.89
C SER A 93 12.12 -2.27 0.58
N VAL A 94 11.64 -1.09 0.15
CA VAL A 94 12.11 -0.37 -1.02
C VAL A 94 13.25 0.56 -0.61
N GLN A 95 14.49 0.13 -0.82
CA GLN A 95 15.71 0.83 -0.36
C GLN A 95 15.98 2.19 -1.03
N THR A 96 15.14 2.65 -1.95
CA THR A 96 15.38 3.84 -2.77
C THR A 96 14.15 4.74 -2.82
N GLN A 97 14.23 5.86 -2.09
CA GLN A 97 13.34 7.03 -2.20
C GLN A 97 11.84 6.74 -2.03
N ALA A 98 11.46 6.05 -0.95
CA ALA A 98 10.08 6.06 -0.49
C ALA A 98 9.70 7.48 -0.03
N THR A 99 9.01 8.25 -0.88
CA THR A 99 8.25 9.42 -0.43
C THR A 99 6.97 8.92 0.22
N TYR A 100 6.73 9.27 1.47
CA TYR A 100 5.44 9.07 2.11
C TYR A 100 4.69 10.39 2.02
N ASP A 101 3.80 10.51 1.04
CA ASP A 101 2.87 11.64 0.98
C ASP A 101 1.56 11.20 1.63
N GLU A 102 1.13 11.91 2.69
CA GLU A 102 -0.20 11.78 3.26
C GLU A 102 -1.13 12.76 2.54
N ALA A 103 -2.20 12.26 1.91
CA ALA A 103 -3.23 13.13 1.35
C ALA A 103 -4.25 13.51 2.40
N SER A 104 -4.31 14.79 2.77
CA SER A 104 -5.46 15.30 3.51
C SER A 104 -6.72 15.29 2.62
N LYS A 105 -7.92 15.29 3.24
CA LYS A 105 -9.20 15.46 2.50
C LYS A 105 -9.24 16.73 1.65
N THR A 106 -8.40 17.71 1.95
CA THR A 106 -8.26 18.94 1.15
C THR A 106 -7.31 18.75 -0.03
N ASP A 107 -6.30 17.89 0.10
CA ASP A 107 -5.34 17.56 -0.96
C ASP A 107 -5.91 16.61 -2.00
N THR A 108 -6.86 15.73 -1.63
CA THR A 108 -7.54 14.83 -2.57
C THR A 108 -8.32 15.56 -3.68
N LYS A 109 -8.44 16.89 -3.61
CA LYS A 109 -8.91 17.75 -4.71
C LYS A 109 -7.87 17.96 -5.82
N GLY A 110 -6.60 17.63 -5.57
CA GLY A 110 -5.51 17.71 -6.54
C GLY A 110 -5.60 16.62 -7.61
N LEU A 111 -5.30 16.99 -8.86
CA LEU A 111 -5.40 16.09 -10.02
C LEU A 111 -4.56 14.81 -9.86
N LYS A 112 -3.39 14.92 -9.21
CA LYS A 112 -2.50 13.79 -8.86
C LYS A 112 -3.23 12.76 -7.99
N TRP A 113 -3.84 13.19 -6.89
CA TRP A 113 -4.48 12.29 -5.92
C TRP A 113 -5.68 11.58 -6.49
N LYS A 114 -6.53 12.33 -7.20
CA LYS A 114 -7.65 11.77 -7.95
C LYS A 114 -7.17 10.71 -8.95
N PHE A 115 -6.12 11.02 -9.72
CA PHE A 115 -5.53 10.08 -10.68
C PHE A 115 -5.07 8.77 -10.03
N LEU A 116 -4.38 8.86 -8.89
CA LEU A 116 -3.85 7.69 -8.17
C LEU A 116 -4.98 6.80 -7.61
N TRP A 117 -6.00 7.43 -7.04
CA TRP A 117 -7.19 6.74 -6.55
C TRP A 117 -7.97 6.06 -7.68
N GLU A 118 -8.28 6.78 -8.76
CA GLU A 118 -9.00 6.22 -9.92
C GLU A 118 -8.20 5.12 -10.61
N THR A 119 -6.86 5.22 -10.62
CA THR A 119 -5.98 4.15 -11.09
C THR A 119 -6.09 2.91 -10.21
N GLY A 120 -6.07 3.08 -8.88
CA GLY A 120 -6.26 1.97 -7.94
C GLY A 120 -7.61 1.28 -8.10
N MET A 121 -8.69 2.06 -8.23
CA MET A 121 -10.04 1.54 -8.54
C MET A 121 -10.06 0.71 -9.82
N ARG A 122 -9.47 1.22 -10.90
CA ARG A 122 -9.40 0.51 -12.17
C ARG A 122 -8.55 -0.77 -12.09
N ALA A 123 -7.45 -0.73 -11.33
CA ALA A 123 -6.60 -1.89 -11.11
C ALA A 123 -7.31 -2.96 -10.26
N TRP A 124 -8.16 -2.55 -9.32
CA TRP A 124 -9.04 -3.46 -8.58
C TRP A 124 -10.10 -4.10 -9.49
N GLU A 125 -10.75 -3.30 -10.34
CA GLU A 125 -11.77 -3.77 -11.29
C GLU A 125 -11.23 -4.75 -12.34
N SER A 126 -9.92 -4.74 -12.61
CA SER A 126 -9.29 -5.69 -13.53
C SER A 126 -8.90 -7.02 -12.89
N LEU A 127 -9.00 -7.15 -11.56
CA LEU A 127 -8.75 -8.42 -10.88
C LEU A 127 -9.89 -9.39 -11.13
N VAL A 128 -9.53 -10.66 -11.35
CA VAL A 128 -10.49 -11.72 -11.64
C VAL A 128 -10.47 -12.73 -10.51
N TYR A 129 -11.63 -13.00 -9.91
CA TYR A 129 -11.75 -14.03 -8.90
C TYR A 129 -11.51 -15.42 -9.50
N SER A 130 -10.68 -16.23 -8.83
CA SER A 130 -10.41 -17.62 -9.20
C SER A 130 -10.85 -18.58 -8.09
N PRO A 131 -11.88 -19.41 -8.31
CA PRO A 131 -12.28 -20.43 -7.35
C PRO A 131 -11.23 -21.53 -7.17
N GLU A 132 -10.43 -21.80 -8.21
CA GLU A 132 -9.34 -22.78 -8.18
C GLU A 132 -8.25 -22.31 -7.21
N LYS A 133 -7.83 -21.05 -7.32
CA LYS A 133 -6.86 -20.44 -6.40
C LYS A 133 -7.38 -20.44 -4.96
N LEU A 134 -8.68 -20.18 -4.75
CA LEU A 134 -9.27 -20.30 -3.41
C LEU A 134 -9.17 -21.73 -2.86
N ALA A 135 -9.37 -22.75 -3.70
CA ALA A 135 -9.25 -24.14 -3.28
C ALA A 135 -7.81 -24.49 -2.91
N GLU A 136 -6.82 -24.01 -3.68
CA GLU A 136 -5.39 -24.16 -3.39
C GLU A 136 -5.01 -23.52 -2.04
N ILE A 137 -5.45 -22.29 -1.79
CA ILE A 137 -5.20 -21.57 -0.53
C ILE A 137 -5.78 -22.36 0.66
N ARG A 138 -7.00 -22.87 0.51
CA ARG A 138 -7.66 -23.68 1.56
C ARG A 138 -6.92 -24.99 1.81
N TRP A 139 -6.44 -25.65 0.75
CA TRP A 139 -5.69 -26.89 0.85
C TRP A 139 -4.35 -26.69 1.57
N ALA A 140 -3.59 -25.66 1.17
CA ALA A 140 -2.33 -25.31 1.81
C ALA A 140 -2.51 -25.01 3.32
N SER A 141 -3.62 -24.35 3.68
CA SER A 141 -3.92 -24.03 5.08
C SER A 141 -4.27 -25.27 5.93
N THR A 142 -4.76 -26.35 5.33
CA THR A 142 -5.11 -27.58 6.06
C THR A 142 -3.91 -28.50 6.30
N GLU A 143 -2.93 -28.53 5.38
CA GLU A 143 -1.74 -29.39 5.53
C GLU A 143 -0.79 -28.89 6.62
N ASP A 144 -0.75 -27.59 6.90
CA ASP A 144 0.07 -27.02 7.99
C ASP A 144 -0.48 -27.29 9.41
N THR A 145 -1.70 -27.86 9.53
CA THR A 145 -2.29 -28.26 10.82
C THR A 145 -2.14 -29.73 11.19
N ASP A 146 -1.54 -30.57 10.33
CA ASP A 146 -1.21 -31.95 10.67
C ASP A 146 0.09 -32.01 11.50
N PHE A 147 0.08 -31.35 12.66
CA PHE A 147 0.98 -31.73 13.74
C PHE A 147 0.54 -33.12 14.21
N PRO A 148 1.45 -34.12 14.30
CA PRO A 148 1.10 -35.41 14.85
C PRO A 148 0.57 -35.18 16.26
N ASP A 149 -0.67 -35.58 16.45
CA ASP A 149 -1.36 -35.70 17.73
C ASP A 149 -0.38 -36.37 18.70
N ILE A 150 0.26 -35.59 19.58
CA ILE A 150 1.02 -36.10 20.71
C ILE A 150 -0.03 -36.57 21.70
N ALA A 151 -0.64 -37.70 21.36
CA ALA A 151 -1.40 -38.50 22.27
C ALA A 151 -0.46 -38.93 23.41
N GLU A 152 -0.97 -38.73 24.62
CA GLU A 152 -0.51 -39.29 25.89
C GLU A 152 0.69 -38.62 26.56
N LYS A 153 0.37 -37.71 27.51
CA LYS A 153 0.44 -38.14 28.91
C LYS A 153 -0.51 -37.33 29.80
N GLU A 154 -1.52 -38.02 30.31
CA GLU A 154 -2.21 -37.65 31.54
C GLU A 154 -1.20 -37.51 32.68
N GLU A 155 -1.21 -36.39 33.39
CA GLU A 155 -1.00 -36.44 34.83
C GLU A 155 -1.82 -35.35 35.52
N GLU A 156 -2.75 -35.81 36.34
CA GLU A 156 -3.58 -35.05 37.27
C GLU A 156 -2.76 -34.07 38.11
N ALA A 157 -3.19 -32.81 38.17
CA ALA A 157 -2.82 -31.89 39.24
C ALA A 157 -4.00 -30.98 39.62
N LYS A 158 -4.85 -31.53 40.47
CA LYS A 158 -5.51 -30.92 41.65
C LYS A 158 -5.87 -29.42 41.59
N GLU A 159 -7.18 -29.19 41.48
CA GLU A 159 -8.03 -28.46 42.45
C GLU A 159 -7.30 -27.66 43.55
N GLY A 160 -7.45 -26.32 43.57
CA GLY A 160 -7.05 -25.52 44.73
C GLY A 160 -6.95 -24.00 44.55
N ASP A 161 -8.10 -23.33 44.70
CA ASP A 161 -8.32 -21.98 45.27
C ASP A 161 -8.12 -20.68 44.44
N PRO A 162 -9.09 -19.72 44.49
CA PRO A 162 -9.03 -18.43 43.81
C PRO A 162 -8.52 -17.29 44.72
N PRO A 163 -7.64 -16.38 44.24
CA PRO A 163 -7.40 -15.14 44.94
C PRO A 163 -8.21 -13.98 44.34
N LYS A 164 -9.17 -13.53 45.15
CA LYS A 164 -9.57 -12.14 45.44
C LYS A 164 -9.46 -11.08 44.35
N ALA A 165 -10.64 -10.55 44.02
CA ALA A 165 -10.85 -9.22 43.49
C ALA A 165 -10.10 -8.14 44.30
N LEU A 166 -9.30 -7.34 43.61
CA LEU A 166 -8.88 -6.01 44.06
C LEU A 166 -9.59 -4.99 43.17
N THR A 167 -10.60 -4.36 43.77
CA THR A 167 -11.09 -3.03 43.40
C THR A 167 -9.99 -2.02 43.72
N ASP A 168 -9.61 -1.22 42.74
CA ASP A 168 -8.90 0.04 43.01
C ASP A 168 -9.64 1.15 42.25
N GLU A 169 -10.32 1.98 43.05
CA GLU A 169 -10.93 3.24 42.65
C GLU A 169 -9.80 4.26 42.57
N GLY A 170 -9.50 4.75 41.37
CA GLY A 170 -8.50 5.78 41.13
C GLY A 170 -9.12 6.98 40.44
N GLU A 171 -9.24 8.06 41.19
CA GLU A 171 -9.90 9.34 40.91
C GLU A 171 -9.39 10.10 39.66
N ASP A 172 -10.33 10.85 39.07
CA ASP A 172 -10.16 12.07 38.26
C ASP A 172 -9.09 13.02 38.83
N PRO A 173 -8.36 13.81 38.01
CA PRO A 173 -8.92 15.12 37.66
C PRO A 173 -8.54 15.72 36.29
N ALA A 174 -9.54 16.39 35.72
CA ALA A 174 -9.49 17.67 35.02
C ALA A 174 -8.12 18.37 34.86
N HIS A 175 -7.75 18.67 33.62
CA HIS A 175 -6.92 19.84 33.27
C HIS A 175 -7.36 20.39 31.89
N ALA A 176 -7.98 21.57 31.90
CA ALA A 176 -7.46 22.84 31.33
C ALA A 176 -7.51 22.87 29.79
N LEU A 177 -8.51 23.49 29.15
CA LEU A 177 -8.61 24.94 28.89
C LEU A 177 -7.27 25.60 28.53
N THR A 178 -6.99 25.68 27.23
CA THR A 178 -6.31 26.80 26.56
C THR A 178 -7.02 26.96 25.20
N ASP A 179 -7.82 28.00 24.95
CA ASP A 179 -7.49 29.43 24.89
C ASP A 179 -6.82 29.82 23.56
N GLU A 180 -7.60 30.58 22.80
CA GLU A 180 -7.31 31.70 21.90
C GLU A 180 -6.16 31.69 20.87
N GLY A 181 -6.46 32.35 19.75
CA GLY A 181 -5.48 32.91 18.82
C GLY A 181 -5.68 32.37 17.41
N ASP A 182 -6.48 33.03 16.59
CA ASP A 182 -6.02 34.16 15.77
C ASP A 182 -5.01 33.68 14.73
N ASP A 183 -5.44 33.52 13.47
CA ASP A 183 -4.56 33.99 12.42
C ASP A 183 -5.29 34.43 11.16
N THR A 184 -4.99 35.68 10.85
CA THR A 184 -5.32 36.47 9.68
C THR A 184 -4.93 35.77 8.37
N SER A 185 -5.86 35.66 7.42
CA SER A 185 -5.50 35.45 6.00
C SER A 185 -5.66 36.76 5.25
N GLY A 186 -4.54 37.48 5.16
CA GLY A 186 -4.32 38.55 4.21
C GLY A 186 -4.29 37.98 2.79
N ALA A 187 -5.02 38.64 1.90
CA ALA A 187 -4.93 38.46 0.47
C ALA A 187 -3.51 38.84 -0.01
N VAL A 188 -2.87 37.93 -0.74
CA VAL A 188 -1.72 38.27 -1.60
C VAL A 188 -2.08 37.93 -3.03
N GLU A 189 -2.09 38.99 -3.82
CA GLU A 189 -2.41 39.04 -5.23
C GLU A 189 -1.35 38.32 -6.08
N ASP A 190 -1.85 37.80 -7.20
CA ASP A 190 -1.12 37.30 -8.35
C ASP A 190 0.02 38.21 -8.79
N THR A 191 1.20 37.65 -9.04
CA THR A 191 2.08 38.12 -10.12
C THR A 191 2.84 36.94 -10.72
N ILE A 192 2.30 36.45 -11.84
CA ILE A 192 2.96 35.57 -12.80
C ILE A 192 3.93 36.43 -13.62
N ASN A 193 5.22 36.09 -13.66
CA ASN A 193 6.10 36.32 -14.80
C ASN A 193 7.50 35.73 -14.55
N GLY A 194 7.95 34.84 -15.44
CA GLY A 194 9.32 34.32 -15.37
C GLY A 194 9.63 33.19 -16.34
N SER A 195 9.65 33.51 -17.63
CA SER A 195 10.20 32.65 -18.68
C SER A 195 11.69 32.42 -18.43
N GLY A 196 12.14 31.16 -18.35
CA GLY A 196 13.52 30.82 -17.98
C GLY A 196 13.98 29.49 -18.56
N VAL A 197 14.54 29.58 -19.78
CA VAL A 197 15.69 28.82 -20.34
C VAL A 197 15.92 27.40 -19.82
N LEU A 198 15.65 26.42 -20.70
CA LEU A 198 16.13 25.04 -20.59
C LEU A 198 17.63 24.99 -20.94
N SER A 199 18.44 24.51 -20.00
CA SER A 199 19.80 24.01 -20.25
C SER A 199 19.78 22.51 -20.08
N ASP A 200 20.19 21.80 -21.14
CA ASP A 200 20.39 20.37 -21.20
C ASP A 200 21.61 19.99 -20.35
N ASP A 201 21.39 19.32 -19.23
CA ASP A 201 22.44 18.68 -18.43
C ASP A 201 22.10 17.19 -18.29
N ASP A 202 22.66 16.40 -19.21
CA ASP A 202 22.62 14.93 -19.21
C ASP A 202 23.59 14.40 -18.14
N SER A 203 23.13 14.38 -16.90
CA SER A 203 23.76 13.65 -15.80
C SER A 203 23.00 12.34 -15.54
N ASP A 204 23.49 11.26 -16.13
CA ASP A 204 22.98 9.88 -15.99
C ASP A 204 23.28 9.34 -14.58
N SER A 205 22.50 9.76 -13.59
CA SER A 205 22.35 9.05 -12.31
C SER A 205 21.17 8.10 -12.43
N SER A 206 21.46 6.82 -12.62
CA SER A 206 20.43 5.79 -12.77
C SER A 206 19.82 5.38 -11.43
N ASP A 207 19.44 6.33 -10.58
CA ASP A 207 18.68 6.05 -9.37
C ASP A 207 17.24 5.66 -9.75
N GLY A 208 16.82 4.47 -9.33
CA GLY A 208 15.45 4.00 -9.49
C GLY A 208 14.55 4.76 -8.53
N GLN A 209 13.72 5.66 -9.05
CA GLN A 209 12.67 6.31 -8.27
C GLN A 209 11.51 5.33 -8.05
N THR A 210 11.18 5.07 -6.80
CA THR A 210 9.99 4.31 -6.41
C THR A 210 9.08 5.23 -5.61
N THR A 211 8.01 5.73 -6.22
CA THR A 211 7.03 6.55 -5.49
C THR A 211 6.10 5.66 -4.69
N ILE A 212 6.02 5.94 -3.39
CA ILE A 212 5.08 5.34 -2.42
C ILE A 212 4.05 6.42 -2.05
N ILE A 213 2.80 6.03 -1.76
CA ILE A 213 1.68 6.95 -1.59
C ILE A 213 0.71 6.30 -0.62
N HIS A 214 0.29 6.98 0.45
CA HIS A 214 -0.70 6.54 1.44
C HIS A 214 -2.05 7.25 1.27
#